data_AF-A0A9P4K732-F1
#
_entry.id   AF-A0A9P4K732-F1
#
_cell.length_a   1.000
_cell.length_b   1.000
_cell.length_c   1.000
_cell.angle_alpha   90.00
_cell.angle_beta   90.00
_cell.angle_gamma   90.00
#
_symmetry.space_group_name_H-M   'P 1'
#
loop_
_entity.id
_entity.type
_entity.pdbx_description
1 polymer ?
#
loop_
_entity_poly.entity_id
_entity_poly.type
_entity_poly.pdbx_seq_one_letter_code
_entity_poly.pdbx_strand_id
1 'polypeptide(L)'
;MRFLLSLAAIAAAVAASPLASQAQLLKEINMKTVQSEGCQLTAPPNNCANAEMKDIIFELPKEAGTEQTDLIFNAITASGGQILHDWKTLGMFSAFVPNQVLSLIQAHGNTIGLKTWENACTEIPWCGEAPC
;
A
#
# COMPACT_ATOMS: atom_id res chain seq x y z
N MET A 1 -51.20 -41.48 14.56
CA MET A 1 -50.12 -41.23 13.59
C MET A 1 -50.60 -40.24 12.55
N ARG A 2 -50.27 -38.96 12.70
CA ARG A 2 -50.48 -37.92 11.68
C ARG A 2 -49.23 -37.06 11.66
N PHE A 3 -48.60 -37.06 10.49
CA PHE A 3 -47.31 -36.49 10.16
C PHE A 3 -47.26 -34.99 10.47
N LEU A 4 -46.35 -34.60 11.36
CA LEU A 4 -45.95 -33.22 11.58
C LEU A 4 -44.98 -32.83 10.45
N LEU A 5 -45.49 -32.04 9.52
CA LEU A 5 -44.71 -31.11 8.72
C LEU A 5 -43.95 -30.15 9.64
N SER A 6 -42.65 -30.03 9.47
CA SER A 6 -41.93 -28.78 9.74
C SER A 6 -40.65 -28.76 8.92
N LEU A 7 -40.70 -27.93 7.88
CA LEU A 7 -39.59 -27.51 7.04
C LEU A 7 -38.39 -27.10 7.90
N ALA A 8 -37.31 -27.87 7.86
CA ALA A 8 -35.99 -27.35 8.22
C ALA A 8 -35.49 -26.52 7.03
N ALA A 9 -35.77 -25.22 7.07
CA ALA A 9 -35.19 -24.25 6.15
C ALA A 9 -33.67 -24.24 6.34
N ILE A 10 -32.95 -24.73 5.35
CA ILE A 10 -31.50 -24.60 5.25
C ILE A 10 -31.23 -23.13 4.94
N ALA A 11 -31.09 -22.32 5.97
CA ALA A 11 -30.48 -20.99 5.85
C ALA A 11 -28.97 -21.21 5.67
N ALA A 12 -28.55 -21.52 4.44
CA ALA A 12 -27.18 -21.31 4.02
C ALA A 12 -26.96 -19.79 3.96
N ALA A 13 -26.65 -19.20 5.10
CA ALA A 13 -26.09 -17.86 5.14
C ALA A 13 -24.77 -17.92 4.40
N VAL A 14 -24.79 -17.52 3.13
CA VAL A 14 -23.61 -17.32 2.30
C VAL A 14 -22.83 -16.20 2.97
N ALA A 15 -21.86 -16.58 3.79
CA ALA A 15 -20.84 -15.66 4.26
C ALA A 15 -20.03 -15.24 3.02
N ALA A 16 -20.50 -14.20 2.34
CA ALA A 16 -19.71 -13.47 1.37
C ALA A 16 -18.44 -13.02 2.09
N SER A 17 -17.35 -13.72 1.81
CA SER A 17 -16.08 -13.54 2.51
C SER A 17 -15.50 -12.17 2.14
N PRO A 18 -15.06 -11.34 3.10
CA PRO A 18 -14.49 -10.00 2.84
C PRO A 18 -13.19 -10.03 2.00
N LEU A 19 -12.61 -11.21 1.78
CA LEU A 19 -11.43 -11.43 0.95
C LEU A 19 -11.64 -11.04 -0.52
N ALA A 20 -12.86 -11.20 -1.06
CA ALA A 20 -13.14 -10.86 -2.45
C ALA A 20 -13.09 -9.34 -2.70
N SER A 21 -13.52 -8.52 -1.74
CA SER A 21 -13.53 -7.06 -1.88
C SER A 21 -12.14 -6.45 -1.70
N GLN A 22 -11.30 -7.05 -0.82
CA GLN A 22 -9.95 -6.56 -0.59
C GLN A 22 -9.04 -6.80 -1.79
N ALA A 23 -9.09 -8.01 -2.38
CA ALA A 23 -8.34 -8.33 -3.59
C ALA A 23 -8.72 -7.43 -4.79
N GLN A 24 -10.00 -7.08 -4.91
CA GLN A 24 -10.46 -6.13 -5.94
C GLN A 24 -9.94 -4.71 -5.71
N LEU A 25 -9.93 -4.25 -4.46
CA LEU A 25 -9.39 -2.94 -4.10
C LEU A 25 -7.89 -2.85 -4.37
N LEU A 26 -7.11 -3.86 -3.98
CA LEU A 26 -5.67 -3.90 -4.25
C LEU A 26 -5.36 -3.96 -5.75
N LYS A 27 -6.18 -4.69 -6.53
CA LYS A 27 -6.09 -4.69 -7.99
C LYS A 27 -6.33 -3.29 -8.58
N GLU A 28 -7.31 -2.55 -8.06
CA GLU A 28 -7.56 -1.17 -8.50
C GLU A 28 -6.39 -0.24 -8.17
N ILE A 29 -5.81 -0.40 -6.99
CA ILE A 29 -4.65 0.34 -6.51
C ILE A 29 -3.43 0.07 -7.39
N ASN A 30 -3.16 -1.19 -7.70
CA ASN A 30 -2.10 -1.56 -8.63
C ASN A 30 -2.27 -0.86 -9.98
N MET A 31 -3.46 -0.95 -10.57
CA MET A 31 -3.73 -0.32 -11.86
C MET A 31 -3.46 1.20 -11.82
N LYS A 32 -3.94 1.88 -10.77
CA LYS A 32 -3.72 3.32 -10.58
C LYS A 32 -2.24 3.67 -10.38
N THR A 33 -1.50 2.83 -9.67
CA THR A 33 -0.06 3.03 -9.43
C THR A 33 0.73 2.92 -10.74
N VAL A 34 0.55 1.81 -11.46
CA VAL A 34 1.29 1.52 -12.70
C VAL A 34 0.94 2.54 -13.79
N GLN A 35 -0.28 3.07 -13.80
CA GLN A 35 -0.69 4.14 -14.72
C GLN A 35 -0.22 5.54 -14.32
N SER A 36 0.37 5.72 -13.14
CA SER A 36 0.88 7.03 -12.72
C SER A 36 2.03 7.49 -13.63
N GLU A 37 2.14 8.80 -13.85
CA GLU A 37 3.18 9.39 -14.70
C GLU A 37 4.59 8.99 -14.25
N GLY A 38 4.82 8.86 -12.93
CA GLY A 38 6.08 8.37 -12.38
C GLY A 38 6.40 6.94 -12.80
N CYS A 39 5.42 6.03 -12.80
CA CYS A 39 5.61 4.65 -13.23
C CYS A 39 5.71 4.46 -14.75
N GLN A 40 5.47 5.51 -15.55
CA GLN A 40 5.77 5.49 -16.98
C GLN A 40 7.26 5.75 -17.29
N LEU A 41 8.05 6.13 -16.27
CA LEU A 41 9.49 6.29 -16.41
C LEU A 41 10.17 4.92 -16.48
N THR A 42 11.22 4.82 -17.29
CA THR A 42 11.99 3.57 -17.44
C THR A 42 12.74 3.18 -16.16
N ALA A 43 13.03 4.16 -15.30
CA ALA A 43 13.63 4.00 -13.98
C ALA A 43 13.24 5.20 -13.09
N PRO A 44 13.29 5.07 -11.74
CA PRO A 44 13.16 6.21 -10.85
C PRO A 44 14.18 7.30 -11.21
N PRO A 45 13.78 8.58 -11.29
CA PRO A 45 14.72 9.64 -11.62
C PRO A 45 15.71 9.87 -10.47
N ASN A 46 16.81 10.57 -10.74
CA ASN A 46 17.63 11.12 -9.66
C ASN A 46 17.00 12.42 -9.15
N ASN A 47 17.19 12.72 -7.87
CA ASN A 47 16.79 14.04 -7.35
C ASN A 47 17.76 15.14 -7.82
N CYS A 48 17.49 16.41 -7.48
CA CYS A 48 18.34 17.55 -7.87
C CYS A 48 19.78 17.48 -7.33
N ALA A 49 20.04 16.65 -6.33
CA ALA A 49 21.38 16.40 -5.78
C ALA A 49 22.08 15.19 -6.44
N ASN A 50 21.52 14.64 -7.52
CA ASN A 50 21.94 13.40 -8.17
C ASN A 50 21.92 12.17 -7.24
N ALA A 51 21.10 12.20 -6.18
CA ALA A 51 20.89 11.02 -5.36
C ALA A 51 19.98 10.03 -6.08
N GLU A 52 20.37 8.77 -6.06
CA GLU A 52 19.57 7.65 -6.54
C GLU A 52 18.28 7.53 -5.72
N MET A 53 17.15 7.48 -6.43
CA MET A 53 15.85 7.25 -5.81
C MET A 53 15.40 5.81 -6.02
N LYS A 54 14.72 5.27 -5.03
CA LYS A 54 14.02 3.99 -5.12
C LYS A 54 12.52 4.19 -5.20
N ASP A 55 11.89 3.25 -5.89
CA ASP A 55 10.45 3.14 -6.02
C ASP A 55 9.89 2.27 -4.91
N ILE A 56 9.09 2.86 -4.03
CA ILE A 56 8.69 2.26 -2.74
C ILE A 56 7.18 2.35 -2.54
N ILE A 57 6.59 1.27 -2.02
CA ILE A 57 5.27 1.26 -1.38
C ILE A 57 5.48 1.30 0.14
N PHE A 58 4.73 2.15 0.81
CA PHE A 58 4.65 2.23 2.27
C PHE A 58 3.27 1.76 2.74
N GLU A 59 3.22 0.95 3.80
CA GLU A 59 2.02 0.68 4.60
C GLU A 59 2.28 1.17 6.02
N LEU A 60 1.46 2.14 6.45
CA LEU A 60 1.44 2.65 7.80
C LEU A 60 0.56 1.75 8.68
N PRO A 61 0.88 1.59 9.97
CA PRO A 61 0.00 0.90 10.89
C PRO A 61 -1.36 1.61 10.94
N LYS A 62 -2.45 0.87 11.19
CA LYS A 62 -3.81 1.45 11.29
C LYS A 62 -3.94 2.53 12.37
N GLU A 63 -3.04 2.49 13.35
CA GLU A 63 -2.98 3.39 14.49
C GLU A 63 -2.04 4.59 14.23
N ALA A 64 -1.39 4.66 13.06
CA ALA A 64 -0.59 5.82 12.70
C ALA A 64 -1.47 7.07 12.70
N GLY A 65 -1.13 8.02 13.57
CA GLY A 65 -1.73 9.35 13.55
C GLY A 65 -1.32 10.10 12.28
N THR A 66 -2.10 11.11 11.92
CA THR A 66 -1.82 12.02 10.79
C THR A 66 -0.41 12.62 10.88
N GLU A 67 0.06 12.90 12.10
CA GLU A 67 1.39 13.44 12.36
C GLU A 67 2.53 12.55 11.85
N GLN A 68 2.41 11.22 11.97
CA GLN A 68 3.45 10.29 11.50
C GLN A 68 3.48 10.20 9.98
N THR A 69 2.30 10.18 9.36
CA THR A 69 2.15 10.23 7.91
C THR A 69 2.76 11.52 7.35
N ASP A 70 2.43 12.66 7.96
CA ASP A 70 2.92 13.96 7.55
C ASP A 70 4.43 14.06 7.74
N LEU A 71 4.99 13.52 8.83
CA LEU A 71 6.43 13.46 9.05
C LEU A 71 7.13 12.72 7.90
N ILE A 72 6.64 11.54 7.52
CA ILE A 72 7.23 10.73 6.47
C ILE A 72 7.08 11.43 5.11
N PHE A 73 5.91 11.99 4.80
CA PHE A 73 5.67 12.75 3.57
C PHE A 73 6.60 13.95 3.45
N ASN A 74 6.74 14.72 4.54
CA ASN A 74 7.63 15.86 4.59
C ASN A 74 9.09 15.45 4.46
N ALA A 75 9.52 14.34 5.07
CA ALA A 75 10.88 13.83 4.92
C ALA A 75 11.18 13.45 3.46
N ILE A 76 10.26 12.74 2.80
CA ILE A 76 10.40 12.35 1.39
C ILE A 76 10.47 13.60 0.51
N THR A 77 9.50 14.50 0.61
CA THR A 77 9.40 15.68 -0.27
C THR A 77 10.53 16.69 -0.03
N ALA A 78 10.90 16.96 1.23
CA ALA A 78 11.99 17.87 1.57
C ALA A 78 13.36 17.35 1.10
N SER A 79 13.51 16.04 0.91
CA SER A 79 14.71 15.43 0.36
C SER A 79 14.76 15.37 -1.18
N GLY A 80 13.76 15.94 -1.85
CA GLY A 80 13.62 15.89 -3.30
C GLY A 80 13.06 14.56 -3.82
N GLY A 81 12.45 13.75 -2.96
CA GLY A 81 11.62 12.62 -3.37
C GLY A 81 10.25 13.06 -3.87
N GLN A 82 9.51 12.12 -4.45
CA GLN A 82 8.21 12.37 -5.08
C GLN A 82 7.18 11.36 -4.58
N ILE A 83 6.05 11.85 -4.07
CA ILE A 83 4.88 11.00 -3.80
C ILE A 83 4.16 10.76 -5.13
N LEU A 84 3.94 9.48 -5.47
CA LEU A 84 3.28 9.08 -6.71
C LEU A 84 1.78 8.92 -6.51
N HIS A 85 1.39 8.26 -5.42
CA HIS A 85 0.00 8.05 -5.10
C HIS A 85 -0.20 7.85 -3.59
N ASP A 86 -1.34 8.30 -3.06
CA ASP A 86 -1.71 8.20 -1.66
C ASP A 86 -3.10 7.56 -1.50
N TRP A 87 -3.14 6.38 -0.89
CA TRP A 87 -4.34 5.61 -0.56
C TRP A 87 -4.65 5.75 0.93
N LYS A 88 -5.01 6.97 1.35
CA LYS A 88 -5.34 7.31 2.75
C LYS A 88 -6.30 6.32 3.43
N THR A 89 -7.28 5.79 2.70
CA THR A 89 -8.26 4.84 3.23
C THR A 89 -7.67 3.49 3.63
N LEU A 90 -6.49 3.16 3.12
CA LEU A 90 -5.74 1.94 3.45
C LEU A 90 -4.47 2.20 4.26
N GLY A 91 -4.15 3.46 4.55
CA GLY A 91 -2.89 3.81 5.21
C GLY A 91 -1.67 3.47 4.35
N MET A 92 -1.81 3.51 3.02
CA MET A 92 -0.74 3.16 2.10
C MET A 92 -0.44 4.29 1.12
N PHE A 93 0.79 4.38 0.64
CA PHE A 93 1.16 5.31 -0.42
C PHE A 93 2.39 4.79 -1.18
N SER A 94 2.60 5.28 -2.40
CA SER A 94 3.79 4.99 -3.20
C SER A 94 4.60 6.26 -3.47
N ALA A 95 5.92 6.11 -3.52
CA ALA A 95 6.84 7.24 -3.70
C ALA A 95 8.17 6.83 -4.31
N PHE A 96 8.79 7.78 -5.04
CA PHE A 96 10.22 7.78 -5.29
C PHE A 96 10.94 8.45 -4.12
N VAL A 97 11.86 7.72 -3.48
CA VAL A 97 12.52 8.15 -2.24
C VAL A 97 14.03 8.02 -2.39
N PRO A 98 14.82 9.06 -2.07
CA PRO A 98 16.28 8.94 -2.00
C PRO A 98 16.71 7.84 -1.03
N ASN A 99 17.69 7.02 -1.44
CA ASN A 99 18.15 5.86 -0.66
C ASN A 99 18.49 6.16 0.80
N GLN A 100 19.12 7.31 1.05
CA GLN A 100 19.53 7.74 2.39
C GLN A 100 18.30 8.03 3.27
N VAL A 101 17.25 8.62 2.69
CA VAL A 101 16.01 8.95 3.39
C VAL A 101 15.17 7.72 3.62
N LEU A 102 15.10 6.81 2.64
CA LEU A 102 14.45 5.51 2.81
C LEU A 102 15.05 4.75 4.00
N SER A 103 16.39 4.72 4.11
CA SER A 103 17.07 4.04 5.21
C SER A 103 16.69 4.61 6.58
N LEU A 104 16.56 5.94 6.69
CA LEU A 104 16.12 6.61 7.91
C LEU A 104 14.64 6.33 8.23
N ILE A 105 13.79 6.38 7.21
CA ILE A 105 12.36 6.08 7.34
C ILE A 105 12.16 4.62 7.78
N GLN A 106 12.91 3.67 7.23
CA GLN A 106 12.83 2.27 7.64
C GLN A 106 13.34 2.07 9.07
N ALA A 107 14.47 2.69 9.44
CA ALA A 107 15.01 2.59 10.79
C ALA A 107 14.02 3.10 11.86
N HIS A 108 13.37 4.25 11.61
CA HIS A 108 12.36 4.79 12.51
C HIS A 108 11.01 4.05 12.38
N GLY A 109 10.59 3.80 11.15
CA GLY A 109 9.32 3.19 10.78
C GLY A 109 9.14 1.78 11.34
N ASN A 110 10.21 0.99 11.41
CA ASN A 110 10.17 -0.34 12.01
C ASN A 110 9.73 -0.31 13.48
N THR A 111 9.99 0.78 14.21
CA THR A 111 9.58 0.93 15.61
C THR A 111 8.08 1.18 15.77
N ILE A 112 7.43 1.68 14.72
CA ILE A 112 6.00 1.98 14.68
C ILE A 112 5.22 0.97 13.82
N GLY A 113 5.88 -0.05 13.26
CA GLY A 113 5.21 -1.05 12.41
C GLY A 113 4.94 -0.59 10.98
N LEU A 114 5.66 0.44 10.50
CA LEU A 114 5.70 0.78 9.07
C LEU A 114 6.30 -0.39 8.29
N LYS A 115 5.67 -0.73 7.17
CA LYS A 115 6.22 -1.70 6.22
C LYS A 115 6.55 -0.99 4.91
N THR A 116 7.60 -1.45 4.25
CA THR A 116 8.06 -0.89 2.98
C THR A 116 8.36 -2.01 2.00
N TRP A 117 8.02 -1.80 0.74
CA TRP A 117 8.37 -2.71 -0.35
C TRP A 117 8.92 -1.94 -1.54
N GLU A 118 9.89 -2.51 -2.23
CA GLU A 118 10.49 -1.91 -3.42
C GLU A 118 9.69 -2.28 -4.69
N ASN A 119 9.94 -1.57 -5.79
CA ASN A 119 9.39 -1.85 -7.12
C ASN A 119 7.88 -1.68 -7.26
N ALA A 120 7.32 -0.61 -6.69
CA ALA A 120 5.89 -0.28 -6.78
C ALA A 120 5.34 -0.23 -8.23
N CYS A 121 6.17 0.23 -9.16
CA CYS A 121 5.88 0.42 -10.58
C CYS A 121 6.10 -0.84 -11.43
N THR A 122 6.96 -1.78 -10.99
CA THR A 122 7.42 -2.88 -11.86
C THR A 122 6.96 -4.26 -11.42
N GLU A 123 7.02 -4.64 -10.14
CA GLU A 123 6.56 -5.98 -9.71
C GLU A 123 6.61 -6.18 -8.20
N ILE A 124 5.44 -6.28 -7.55
CA ILE A 124 5.16 -7.27 -6.50
C ILE A 124 3.71 -7.78 -6.69
N PRO A 125 3.44 -9.10 -6.64
CA PRO A 125 2.07 -9.59 -6.57
C PRO A 125 1.44 -9.09 -5.28
N TRP A 126 0.36 -8.32 -5.42
CA TRP A 126 -0.54 -7.82 -4.37
C TRP A 126 -1.31 -8.95 -3.64
N CYS A 127 -0.67 -10.12 -3.55
CA CYS A 127 -1.17 -11.42 -3.15
C CYS A 127 0.01 -12.28 -2.63
N GLY A 128 0.65 -11.95 -1.50
CA GLY A 128 1.57 -12.90 -0.84
C GLY A 128 2.63 -12.31 0.11
N GLU A 129 3.53 -11.45 -0.40
CA GLU A 129 4.70 -10.93 0.36
C GLU A 129 4.66 -9.39 0.57
N ALA A 130 3.67 -8.72 -0.03
CA ALA A 130 3.33 -7.31 0.16
C ALA A 130 1.80 -7.18 0.39
N PRO A 131 1.27 -6.00 0.73
CA PRO A 131 -0.01 -5.84 1.43
C PRO A 131 -1.15 -6.55 0.70
N CYS A 132 -1.76 -7.49 1.41
CA CYS A 132 -2.97 -8.23 1.05
C CYS A 132 -4.17 -7.69 1.85
#